data_AF-A0A699K4D5-F1
#
_entry.id   AF-A0A699K4D5-F1
#
_cell.length_a   1.000
_cell.length_b   1.000
_cell.length_c   1.000
_cell.angle_alpha   90.00
_cell.angle_beta   90.00
_cell.angle_gamma   90.00
#
_symmetry.space_group_name_H-M   'P 1'
#
loop_
_entity.id
_entity.type
_entity.pdbx_description
1 polymer ?
#
loop_
_entity_poly.entity_id
_entity_poly.type
_entity_poly.pdbx_seq_one_letter_code
_entity_poly.pdbx_strand_id
1 'polypeptide(L)'
;MESQSETTQTVSAPKLPVLKTGEYDLWSMRMEQYLTLTNHALWEVIVKGDSVASASAKGPIPSKTTKQKLGRKNELKAKSTLMLAIPEEHLLKFHACKDAKSLWEAIKNRFGDNKESKKIQKTILNQNYENFDASSHEGLDKTYDKFQKLIS
;
A
#
# COMPACT_ATOMS: atom_id res chain seq x y z
N MET A 1 -45.60 -5.53 -21.35
CA MET A 1 -44.36 -4.75 -21.24
C MET A 1 -43.83 -4.98 -19.84
N GLU A 2 -42.90 -5.93 -19.69
CA GLU A 2 -42.21 -6.16 -18.42
C GLU A 2 -41.13 -5.09 -18.25
N SER A 3 -41.24 -4.31 -17.19
CA SER A 3 -40.22 -3.32 -16.82
C SER A 3 -39.11 -4.02 -16.06
N GLN A 4 -37.95 -4.20 -16.71
CA GLN A 4 -36.73 -4.62 -16.03
C GLN A 4 -36.28 -3.51 -15.07
N SER A 5 -36.08 -3.89 -13.80
CA SER A 5 -35.51 -3.00 -12.78
C SER A 5 -33.99 -3.09 -12.87
N GLU A 6 -33.35 -2.04 -13.40
CA GLU A 6 -31.90 -1.86 -13.30
C GLU A 6 -31.52 -1.62 -11.84
N THR A 7 -30.77 -2.56 -11.26
CA THR A 7 -30.18 -2.39 -9.93
C THR A 7 -28.96 -1.49 -10.06
N THR A 8 -29.08 -0.24 -9.61
CA THR A 8 -27.95 0.67 -9.50
C THR A 8 -27.01 0.14 -8.41
N GLN A 9 -25.96 -0.58 -8.80
CA GLN A 9 -24.93 -1.05 -7.90
C GLN A 9 -24.15 0.17 -7.37
N THR A 10 -24.48 0.59 -6.14
CA THR A 10 -23.78 1.68 -5.46
C THR A 10 -22.41 1.16 -5.07
N VAL A 11 -21.37 1.51 -5.83
CA VAL A 11 -19.99 1.15 -5.51
C VAL A 11 -19.57 1.93 -4.26
N SER A 12 -19.57 1.26 -3.11
CA SER A 12 -19.08 1.83 -1.85
C SER A 12 -17.60 2.15 -1.97
N ALA A 13 -17.21 3.33 -1.47
CA ALA A 13 -15.80 3.68 -1.36
C ALA A 13 -15.06 2.65 -0.46
N PRO A 14 -13.79 2.33 -0.75
CA PRO A 14 -13.00 1.43 0.08
C PRO A 14 -12.88 1.99 1.49
N LYS A 15 -12.97 1.13 2.51
CA LYS A 15 -12.75 1.53 3.90
C LYS A 15 -11.24 1.61 4.18
N LEU A 16 -10.80 2.68 4.86
CA LEU A 16 -9.40 2.85 5.25
C LEU A 16 -8.99 1.72 6.23
N PRO A 17 -7.93 0.94 5.93
CA PRO A 17 -7.45 -0.10 6.83
C PRO A 17 -6.66 0.53 7.99
N VAL A 18 -7.10 0.27 9.22
CA VAL A 18 -6.40 0.71 10.44
C VAL A 18 -5.43 -0.38 10.90
N LEU A 19 -4.21 0.00 11.24
CA LEU A 19 -3.17 -0.90 11.70
C LEU A 19 -3.51 -1.43 13.10
N LYS A 20 -3.42 -2.75 13.26
CA LYS A 20 -3.56 -3.43 14.55
C LYS A 20 -2.25 -4.10 14.94
N THR A 21 -2.02 -4.22 16.24
CA THR A 21 -0.86 -4.93 16.78
C THR A 21 -0.82 -6.37 16.25
N GLY A 22 0.32 -6.77 15.69
CA GLY A 22 0.52 -8.12 15.14
C GLY A 22 -0.03 -8.37 13.73
N GLU A 23 -0.84 -7.46 13.18
CA GLU A 23 -1.45 -7.62 11.84
C GLU A 23 -0.72 -6.82 10.75
N TYR A 24 0.56 -6.49 10.95
CA TYR A 24 1.30 -5.61 10.03
C TYR A 24 1.25 -6.10 8.57
N ASP A 25 1.50 -7.38 8.31
CA ASP A 25 1.59 -7.89 6.92
C ASP A 25 0.26 -7.78 6.18
N LEU A 26 -0.84 -8.15 6.86
CA LEU A 26 -2.17 -8.06 6.30
C LEU A 26 -2.60 -6.60 6.12
N TRP A 27 -2.22 -5.75 7.08
CA TRP A 27 -2.44 -4.31 6.97
C TRP A 27 -1.65 -3.69 5.82
N SER A 28 -0.39 -4.03 5.62
CA SER A 28 0.45 -3.42 4.58
C SER A 28 -0.09 -3.74 3.19
N MET A 29 -0.55 -4.97 2.95
CA MET A 29 -1.22 -5.34 1.69
C MET A 29 -2.50 -4.53 1.46
N ARG A 30 -3.37 -4.43 2.49
CA ARG A 30 -4.61 -3.66 2.39
C ARG A 30 -4.36 -2.17 2.19
N MET A 31 -3.32 -1.63 2.83
CA MET A 31 -2.98 -0.21 2.75
C MET A 31 -2.43 0.15 1.36
N GLU A 32 -1.57 -0.69 0.79
CA GLU A 32 -1.11 -0.57 -0.61
C GLU A 32 -2.28 -0.61 -1.59
N GLN A 33 -3.18 -1.59 -1.44
CA GLN A 33 -4.36 -1.71 -2.29
C GLN A 33 -5.28 -0.49 -2.16
N TYR A 34 -5.51 -0.01 -0.94
CA TYR A 34 -6.33 1.16 -0.65
C TYR A 34 -5.79 2.42 -1.35
N LEU A 35 -4.48 2.67 -1.24
CA LEU A 35 -3.84 3.84 -1.85
C LEU A 35 -3.88 3.74 -3.37
N THR A 36 -3.56 2.57 -3.92
CA THR A 36 -3.57 2.31 -5.36
C THR A 36 -4.95 2.50 -5.97
N LEU A 37 -6.00 1.95 -5.32
CA LEU A 37 -7.38 2.05 -5.76
C LEU A 37 -7.92 3.48 -5.65
N THR A 38 -7.50 4.22 -4.62
CA THR A 38 -7.93 5.62 -4.42
C THR A 38 -7.28 6.55 -5.44
N ASN A 39 -5.96 6.41 -5.65
CA ASN A 39 -5.18 7.13 -6.63
C ASN A 39 -3.78 6.49 -6.70
N HIS A 40 -3.47 5.81 -7.79
CA HIS A 40 -2.17 5.18 -8.05
C HIS A 40 -0.96 6.07 -7.70
N ALA A 41 -1.04 7.37 -7.95
CA ALA A 41 0.05 8.30 -7.67
C ALA A 41 0.37 8.46 -6.17
N LEU A 42 -0.52 8.05 -5.26
CA LEU A 42 -0.26 8.03 -3.81
C LEU A 42 0.67 6.89 -3.40
N TRP A 43 0.55 5.72 -4.02
CA TRP A 43 1.51 4.63 -3.79
C TRP A 43 2.86 4.94 -4.42
N GLU A 44 2.86 5.52 -5.62
CA GLU A 44 4.11 5.87 -6.31
C GLU A 44 5.00 6.84 -5.51
N VAL A 45 4.43 7.81 -4.79
CA VAL A 45 5.22 8.73 -3.96
C VAL A 45 5.87 8.02 -2.77
N ILE A 46 5.23 6.99 -2.21
CA ILE A 46 5.80 6.18 -1.13
C ILE A 46 6.96 5.33 -1.64
N VAL A 47 6.80 4.68 -2.80
CA VAL A 47 7.84 3.82 -3.38
C VAL A 47 9.04 4.63 -3.84
N LYS A 48 8.79 5.67 -4.66
CA LYS A 48 9.86 6.49 -5.25
C LYS A 48 10.51 7.40 -4.20
N GLY A 49 9.77 7.84 -3.20
CA GLY A 49 10.21 8.84 -2.24
C GLY A 49 10.13 10.24 -2.82
N ASP A 50 10.50 11.23 -2.01
CA ASP A 50 10.39 12.64 -2.40
C ASP A 50 11.39 12.98 -3.52
N SER A 51 10.97 12.73 -4.77
CA SER A 51 11.70 13.15 -5.97
C SER A 51 11.75 14.67 -6.12
N VAL A 52 11.08 15.44 -5.24
CA VAL A 52 10.96 16.90 -5.32
C VAL A 52 12.02 17.63 -4.47
N ALA A 53 12.80 16.92 -3.65
CA ALA A 53 13.73 17.54 -2.70
C ALA A 53 15.18 17.77 -3.20
N SER A 54 15.51 17.53 -4.47
CA SER A 54 16.83 17.91 -5.03
C SER A 54 16.72 19.12 -5.94
N ALA A 55 16.65 20.31 -5.33
CA ALA A 55 17.10 21.57 -5.94
C ALA A 55 17.20 22.67 -4.86
N SER A 56 18.02 22.45 -3.85
CA SER A 56 18.64 23.56 -3.12
C SER A 56 19.85 24.02 -3.94
N ALA A 57 19.60 24.81 -4.99
CA ALA A 57 20.63 25.59 -5.66
C ALA A 57 20.09 27.01 -5.83
N LYS A 58 20.81 27.97 -5.25
CA LYS A 58 20.55 29.41 -5.36
C LYS A 58 20.44 29.79 -6.85
N GLY A 59 19.24 30.10 -7.31
CA GLY A 59 18.97 30.56 -8.68
C GLY A 59 17.50 30.98 -8.85
N PRO A 60 17.19 31.85 -9.84
CA PRO A 60 15.85 32.41 -10.01
C PRO A 60 14.82 31.29 -10.17
N ILE A 61 13.83 31.29 -9.29
CA ILE A 61 12.78 30.25 -9.18
C ILE A 61 12.08 30.12 -10.54
N PRO A 62 12.24 29.00 -11.27
CA PRO A 62 11.37 28.70 -12.39
C PRO A 62 9.96 28.50 -11.83
N SER A 63 8.99 29.19 -12.43
CA SER A 63 7.57 29.12 -12.10
C SER A 63 7.13 27.66 -11.87
N LYS A 64 6.68 27.36 -10.64
CA LYS A 64 6.18 26.06 -10.17
C LYS A 64 5.36 25.33 -11.25
N THR A 65 5.96 24.37 -11.93
CA THR A 65 5.28 23.53 -12.94
C THR A 65 4.10 22.80 -12.27
N THR A 66 2.95 22.70 -12.95
CA THR A 66 1.73 22.03 -12.44
C THR A 66 2.00 20.64 -11.86
N LYS A 67 2.95 19.90 -12.45
CA LYS A 67 3.40 18.58 -11.98
C LYS A 67 4.04 18.61 -10.59
N GLN A 68 4.83 19.63 -10.25
CA GLN A 68 5.45 19.76 -8.94
C GLN A 68 4.41 20.04 -7.85
N LYS A 69 3.42 20.90 -8.15
CA LYS A 69 2.30 21.16 -7.23
C LYS A 69 1.48 19.89 -6.97
N LEU A 70 1.20 19.13 -8.02
CA LEU A 70 0.50 17.85 -7.91
C LEU A 70 1.28 16.83 -7.09
N GLY A 71 2.59 16.69 -7.32
CA GLY A 71 3.47 15.82 -6.52
C GLY A 71 3.41 16.15 -5.03
N ARG A 72 3.54 17.44 -4.66
CA ARG A 72 3.42 17.89 -3.25
C ARG A 72 2.04 17.61 -2.65
N LYS A 73 0.97 17.73 -3.44
CA LYS A 73 -0.39 17.39 -2.98
C LYS A 73 -0.54 15.89 -2.72
N ASN A 74 0.00 15.06 -3.61
CA ASN A 74 -0.03 13.60 -3.46
C ASN A 74 0.81 13.16 -2.26
N GLU A 75 1.98 13.76 -2.07
CA GLU A 75 2.85 13.54 -0.92
C GLU A 75 2.13 13.81 0.40
N LEU A 76 1.52 15.00 0.54
CA LEU A 76 0.75 15.36 1.73
C LEU A 76 -0.43 14.40 1.94
N LYS A 77 -1.14 14.05 0.87
CA LYS A 77 -2.30 13.14 0.95
C LYS A 77 -1.87 11.74 1.37
N ALA A 78 -0.80 11.19 0.79
CA ALA A 78 -0.26 9.88 1.14
C ALA A 78 0.16 9.85 2.62
N LYS A 79 0.96 10.83 3.05
CA LYS A 79 1.41 10.96 4.45
C LYS A 79 0.22 11.07 5.42
N SER A 80 -0.74 11.95 5.15
CA SER A 80 -1.92 12.11 6.01
C SER A 80 -2.78 10.83 6.05
N THR A 81 -2.89 10.10 4.94
CA THR A 81 -3.64 8.84 4.89
C THR A 81 -2.96 7.76 5.73
N LEU A 82 -1.63 7.64 5.64
CA LEU A 82 -0.85 6.74 6.50
C LEU A 82 -0.99 7.11 7.97
N MET A 83 -0.95 8.39 8.33
CA MET A 83 -1.17 8.81 9.72
C MET A 83 -2.57 8.42 10.22
N LEU A 84 -3.63 8.61 9.44
CA LEU A 84 -4.99 8.21 9.83
C LEU A 84 -5.16 6.69 9.96
N ALA A 85 -4.30 5.90 9.31
CA ALA A 85 -4.30 4.44 9.40
C ALA A 85 -3.55 3.92 10.63
N ILE A 86 -2.86 4.77 11.39
CA ILE A 86 -2.10 4.38 12.60
C ILE A 86 -2.93 4.71 13.85
N PRO A 87 -3.01 3.79 14.83
CA PRO A 87 -3.64 4.07 16.13
C PRO A 87 -3.00 5.26 16.86
N GLU A 88 -3.81 6.04 17.58
CA GLU A 88 -3.40 7.30 18.20
C GLU A 88 -2.26 7.12 19.22
N GLU A 89 -2.26 6.01 19.97
CA GLU A 89 -1.22 5.65 20.94
C GLU A 89 0.18 5.51 20.31
N HIS A 90 0.25 5.50 18.98
CA HIS A 90 1.44 5.26 18.20
C HIS A 90 1.85 6.46 17.35
N LEU A 91 0.96 7.44 17.14
CA LEU A 91 1.16 8.58 16.23
C LEU A 91 2.36 9.45 16.59
N LEU A 92 2.55 9.74 17.89
CA LEU A 92 3.65 10.61 18.34
C LEU A 92 5.03 10.08 17.92
N LYS A 93 5.20 8.76 17.77
CA LYS A 93 6.48 8.16 17.36
C LYS A 93 6.81 8.43 15.88
N PHE A 94 5.84 8.87 15.08
CA PHE A 94 5.98 9.06 13.64
C PHE A 94 6.00 10.54 13.21
N HIS A 95 5.81 11.48 14.14
CA HIS A 95 5.78 12.92 13.86
C HIS A 95 7.05 13.46 13.19
N ALA A 96 8.20 12.80 13.41
CA ALA A 96 9.50 13.18 12.86
C ALA A 96 9.71 12.77 11.39
N CYS A 97 8.88 11.87 10.86
CA CYS A 97 8.95 11.45 9.46
C CYS A 97 8.59 12.63 8.56
N LYS A 98 9.49 13.00 7.65
CA LYS A 98 9.36 14.21 6.82
C LYS A 98 8.39 13.98 5.68
N ASP A 99 8.47 12.79 5.08
CA ASP A 99 7.75 12.38 3.88
C ASP A 99 7.01 11.04 4.10
N ALA A 100 6.13 10.68 3.17
CA ALA A 100 5.30 9.49 3.20
C ALA A 100 6.15 8.21 3.14
N LYS A 101 7.29 8.24 2.43
CA LYS A 101 8.22 7.11 2.35
C LYS A 101 8.89 6.82 3.68
N SER A 102 9.49 7.82 4.31
CA SER A 102 10.11 7.70 5.62
C SER A 102 9.08 7.32 6.70
N LEU A 103 7.83 7.77 6.56
CA LEU A 103 6.73 7.31 7.40
C LEU A 103 6.44 5.82 7.19
N TRP A 104 6.30 5.36 5.94
CA TRP A 104 6.08 3.95 5.62
C TRP A 104 7.19 3.05 6.16
N GLU A 105 8.46 3.40 5.94
CA GLU A 105 9.59 2.63 6.45
C GLU A 105 9.65 2.62 7.98
N ALA A 106 9.32 3.72 8.65
CA ALA A 106 9.24 3.76 10.10
C ALA A 106 8.15 2.82 10.64
N ILE A 107 6.97 2.77 9.99
CA ILE A 107 5.89 1.84 10.35
C ILE A 107 6.37 0.40 10.15
N LYS A 108 7.00 0.10 9.00
CA LYS A 108 7.56 -1.21 8.69
C LYS A 108 8.59 -1.65 9.73
N ASN A 109 9.55 -0.80 10.07
CA ASN A 109 10.57 -1.11 11.07
C ASN A 109 9.94 -1.38 12.45
N ARG A 110 8.89 -0.65 12.81
CA ARG A 110 8.27 -0.76 14.12
C ARG A 110 7.34 -1.97 14.27
N PHE A 111 6.59 -2.31 13.24
CA PHE A 111 5.53 -3.32 13.31
C PHE A 111 5.81 -4.57 12.46
N GLY A 112 6.68 -4.46 11.45
CA GLY A 112 7.05 -5.57 10.57
C GLY A 112 8.11 -6.50 11.14
N ASP A 113 8.93 -6.07 12.11
CA ASP A 113 9.91 -6.92 12.78
C ASP A 113 9.33 -7.80 13.90
N ASN A 114 8.03 -8.10 13.81
CA ASN A 114 7.35 -8.99 14.73
C ASN A 114 7.59 -10.47 14.32
N LYS A 115 8.19 -11.25 15.23
CA LYS A 115 8.35 -12.72 15.06
C LYS A 115 7.01 -13.42 14.79
N GLU A 116 5.92 -12.96 15.40
CA GLU A 116 4.58 -13.51 15.17
C GLU A 116 4.07 -13.22 13.75
N SER A 117 4.39 -12.06 13.17
CA SER A 117 4.02 -11.72 11.79
C SER A 117 4.76 -12.61 10.78
N LYS A 118 6.08 -12.84 10.98
CA LYS A 118 6.84 -13.84 10.21
C LYS A 118 6.27 -15.27 10.34
N LYS A 119 5.75 -15.61 11.52
CA LYS A 119 5.10 -16.91 11.78
C LYS A 119 3.75 -17.00 11.06
N ILE A 120 2.94 -15.95 11.07
CA ILE A 120 1.66 -15.87 10.36
C ILE A 120 1.87 -15.93 8.84
N GLN A 121 2.83 -15.16 8.29
CA GLN A 121 3.20 -15.28 6.87
C GLN A 121 3.61 -16.70 6.50
N LYS A 122 4.46 -17.33 7.33
CA LYS A 122 4.86 -18.73 7.13
C LYS A 122 3.65 -19.67 7.16
N THR A 123 2.69 -19.47 8.07
CA THR A 123 1.47 -20.28 8.13
C THR A 123 0.57 -20.07 6.91
N ILE A 124 0.36 -18.82 6.48
CA ILE A 124 -0.46 -18.51 5.29
C ILE A 124 0.21 -19.09 4.04
N LEU A 125 1.53 -18.94 3.89
CA LEU A 125 2.27 -19.50 2.78
C LEU A 125 2.21 -21.04 2.77
N ASN A 126 2.36 -21.69 3.93
CA ASN A 126 2.17 -23.13 4.06
C ASN A 126 0.75 -23.57 3.67
N GLN A 127 -0.28 -22.86 4.13
CA GLN A 127 -1.67 -23.17 3.76
C GLN A 127 -1.90 -22.99 2.25
N ASN A 128 -1.39 -21.92 1.65
CA ASN A 128 -1.51 -21.70 0.21
C ASN A 128 -0.77 -22.77 -0.59
N TYR A 129 0.39 -23.22 -0.11
CA TYR A 129 1.16 -24.30 -0.71
C TYR A 129 0.44 -25.65 -0.57
N GLU A 130 -0.13 -25.97 0.59
CA GLU A 130 -0.94 -27.18 0.80
C GLU A 130 -2.18 -27.20 -0.08
N ASN A 131 -2.74 -26.02 -0.36
CA ASN A 131 -3.89 -25.84 -1.27
C ASN A 131 -3.47 -25.65 -2.74
N PHE A 132 -2.17 -25.70 -3.05
CA PHE A 132 -1.68 -25.56 -4.42
C PHE A 132 -1.87 -26.89 -5.16
N ASP A 133 -2.71 -26.87 -6.19
CA ASP A 133 -2.91 -28.00 -7.09
C ASP A 133 -2.52 -27.64 -8.52
N ALA A 134 -1.72 -28.51 -9.13
CA ALA A 134 -1.33 -28.41 -10.53
C ALA A 134 -2.24 -29.33 -11.34
N SER A 135 -3.25 -28.75 -11.99
CA SER A 135 -4.17 -29.52 -12.82
C SER A 135 -3.42 -30.19 -13.97
N SER A 136 -3.71 -31.47 -14.23
CA SER A 136 -3.10 -32.23 -15.34
C SER A 136 -3.43 -31.67 -16.74
N HIS A 137 -4.40 -30.76 -16.82
CA HIS A 137 -4.82 -30.08 -18.06
C HIS A 137 -4.18 -28.70 -18.19
N GLU A 138 -3.40 -28.27 -17.18
CA GLU A 138 -2.71 -27.00 -17.15
C GLU A 138 -1.25 -27.18 -17.61
N GLY A 139 -0.82 -26.37 -18.59
CA GLY A 139 0.54 -26.44 -19.11
C GLY A 139 1.58 -26.04 -18.06
N LEU A 140 2.78 -26.63 -18.15
CA LEU A 140 3.89 -26.41 -17.21
C LEU A 140 4.20 -24.92 -16.97
N ASP A 141 4.14 -24.11 -18.02
CA ASP A 141 4.38 -22.66 -17.97
C ASP A 141 3.38 -21.95 -17.05
N LYS A 142 2.10 -22.31 -17.16
CA LYS A 142 1.02 -21.71 -16.36
C LYS A 142 1.07 -22.18 -14.91
N THR A 143 1.44 -23.43 -14.66
CA THR A 143 1.68 -23.95 -13.32
C THR A 143 2.88 -23.25 -12.67
N TYR A 144 3.94 -23.02 -13.43
CA TYR A 144 5.13 -22.30 -12.97
C TYR A 144 4.82 -20.84 -12.61
N ASP A 145 4.06 -20.13 -13.44
CA ASP A 145 3.61 -18.76 -13.15
C ASP A 145 2.76 -18.67 -11.87
N LYS A 146 1.86 -19.64 -11.64
CA LYS A 146 1.06 -19.71 -10.40
C LYS A 146 1.95 -19.96 -9.19
N PHE A 147 2.95 -20.83 -9.32
CA PHE A 147 3.90 -21.11 -8.25
C PHE A 147 4.75 -19.89 -7.93
N GLN A 148 5.27 -19.19 -8.95
CA GLN A 148 6.02 -17.94 -8.77
C GLN A 148 5.20 -16.87 -8.04
N LYS A 149 3.90 -16.73 -8.38
CA LYS A 149 2.98 -15.84 -7.68
C LYS A 149 2.71 -16.23 -6.23
N LEU A 150 2.96 -17.48 -5.85
CA LEU A 150 2.78 -17.97 -4.48
C LEU A 150 4.01 -17.66 -3.61
N ILE A 151 5.20 -17.60 -4.20
CA ILE A 151 6.48 -17.37 -3.49
C ILE A 151 7.04 -15.94 -3.64
N SER A 152 6.44 -15.10 -4.49
CA SER A 152 6.72 -13.65 -4.63
C SER A 152 6.09 -12.85 -3.50
#